data_AF-A0A7V1KM40-F1
#
_entry.id   AF-A0A7V1KM40-F1
#
_cell.length_a   1.000
_cell.length_b   1.000
_cell.length_c   1.000
_cell.angle_alpha   90.00
_cell.angle_beta   90.00
_cell.angle_gamma   90.00
#
_symmetry.space_group_name_H-M   'P 1'
#
loop_
_entity.id
_entity.type
_entity.pdbx_description
1 polymer ?
#
loop_
_entity_poly.entity_id
_entity_poly.type
_entity_poly.pdbx_seq_one_letter_code
_entity_poly.pdbx_strand_id
1 'polypeptide(L)'
;MGRYTGPKCRLCRREGVKLFLKGDRCFSPKCALSKRPYAPGQHGRYRRRATQFAIHLREKQKAKRIYGVREAQFRRYVELAKKKKG
;
A
#
# COMPACT_ATOMS: atom_id res chain seq x y z
N MET A 1 -4.41 1.50 -21.05
CA MET A 1 -3.94 1.99 -19.72
C MET A 1 -4.87 1.47 -18.63
N GLY A 2 -4.41 1.21 -17.42
CA GLY A 2 -5.29 0.70 -16.36
C GLY A 2 -4.81 1.04 -14.95
N ARG A 3 -5.76 1.28 -14.05
CA ARG A 3 -5.53 1.55 -12.62
C ARG A 3 -6.17 0.45 -11.76
N TYR A 4 -5.75 0.33 -10.51
CA TYR A 4 -6.38 -0.60 -9.58
C TYR A 4 -7.80 -0.12 -9.22
N THR A 5 -8.82 -0.86 -9.66
CA THR A 5 -10.25 -0.60 -9.39
C THR A 5 -10.81 -1.45 -8.25
N GLY A 6 -10.02 -2.36 -7.69
CA GLY A 6 -10.47 -3.27 -6.64
C GLY A 6 -10.64 -2.64 -5.25
N PRO A 7 -10.88 -3.47 -4.22
CA PRO A 7 -11.14 -3.02 -2.86
C PRO A 7 -9.98 -2.24 -2.21
N LYS A 8 -10.04 -0.90 -2.23
CA LYS A 8 -8.99 -0.01 -1.69
C LYS A 8 -8.67 -0.22 -0.19
N CYS A 9 -9.67 -0.49 0.64
CA CYS A 9 -9.46 -0.74 2.08
C CYS A 9 -8.68 -2.04 2.35
N ARG A 10 -8.74 -3.02 1.43
CA ARG A 10 -7.93 -4.24 1.51
C ARG A 10 -6.45 -3.91 1.43
N LEU A 11 -6.08 -2.93 0.60
CA LEU A 11 -4.71 -2.45 0.46
C LEU A 11 -4.21 -1.79 1.76
N CYS A 12 -5.01 -0.91 2.37
CA CYS A 12 -4.66 -0.27 3.65
C CYS A 12 -4.41 -1.32 4.74
N ARG A 13 -5.31 -2.31 4.85
CA ARG A 13 -5.16 -3.41 5.80
C ARG A 13 -3.93 -4.27 5.55
N ARG A 14 -3.55 -4.48 4.28
CA ARG A 14 -2.35 -5.25 3.94
C ARG A 14 -1.06 -4.50 4.28
N GLU A 15 -1.03 -3.18 4.09
CA GLU A 15 0.14 -2.36 4.44
C GLU A 15 0.16 -1.93 5.91
N GLY A 16 -0.90 -2.22 6.67
CA GLY A 16 -0.99 -1.92 8.11
C GLY A 16 -1.15 -0.43 8.44
N VAL A 17 -1.23 0.45 7.43
CA VAL A 17 -1.30 1.92 7.59
C VAL A 17 -2.46 2.51 6.81
N LYS A 18 -2.93 3.70 7.22
CA LYS A 18 -3.96 4.45 6.49
C LYS A 18 -3.32 5.04 5.23
N LEU A 19 -3.76 4.56 4.06
CA LEU A 19 -3.33 5.09 2.75
C LEU A 19 -4.27 6.18 2.20
N PHE A 20 -5.32 6.55 2.95
CA PHE A 20 -6.30 7.60 2.60
C PHE A 20 -6.98 7.51 1.22
N LEU A 21 -7.03 6.31 0.62
CA LEU A 21 -7.55 6.10 -0.74
C LEU A 21 -9.08 6.31 -0.90
N LYS A 22 -9.82 6.57 0.18
CA LYS A 22 -11.28 6.77 0.21
C LYS A 22 -11.70 8.14 0.77
N GLY A 23 -10.79 9.11 0.89
CA GLY A 23 -11.11 10.45 1.39
C GLY A 23 -11.70 10.42 2.80
N ASP A 24 -12.82 11.10 3.01
CA ASP A 24 -13.48 11.34 4.31
C ASP A 24 -13.75 10.06 5.11
N ARG A 25 -14.09 8.96 4.42
CA ARG A 25 -14.33 7.66 5.06
C ARG A 25 -13.10 7.14 5.82
N CYS A 26 -11.89 7.52 5.44
CA CYS A 26 -10.66 7.12 6.11
C CYS A 26 -10.45 7.81 7.47
N PHE A 27 -11.09 8.96 7.69
CA PHE A 27 -11.08 9.70 8.95
C PHE A 27 -12.18 9.21 9.90
N SER A 28 -13.28 8.71 9.36
CA SER A 28 -14.39 8.12 10.14
C SER A 28 -14.00 6.81 10.87
N PRO A 29 -14.67 6.47 12.01
CA PRO A 29 -14.58 5.15 12.65
C PRO A 29 -15.05 3.99 11.77
N LYS A 30 -15.73 4.28 10.65
CA LYS A 30 -16.10 3.30 9.63
C LYS A 30 -14.90 2.83 8.78
N CYS A 31 -13.70 3.37 9.01
CA CYS A 31 -12.47 2.93 8.36
C CYS A 31 -12.16 1.46 8.68
N ALA A 32 -11.87 0.67 7.65
CA ALA A 32 -11.62 -0.75 7.81
C ALA A 32 -10.35 -1.05 8.63
N LEU A 33 -9.39 -0.14 8.66
CA LEU A 33 -8.18 -0.30 9.46
C LEU A 33 -8.47 -0.13 10.95
N SER A 34 -9.30 0.86 11.32
CA SER A 34 -9.74 1.06 12.71
C SER A 34 -10.52 -0.14 13.23
N LYS A 35 -11.39 -0.74 12.41
CA LYS A 35 -12.17 -1.93 12.81
C LYS A 35 -11.37 -3.24 12.76
N ARG A 36 -10.43 -3.35 11.83
CA ARG A 36 -9.69 -4.60 11.55
C ARG A 36 -8.22 -4.29 11.23
N PRO A 37 -7.38 -4.01 12.24
CA PRO A 37 -5.98 -3.61 12.09
C PRO A 37 -5.04 -4.81 11.83
N TYR A 38 -5.45 -5.70 10.93
CA TYR A 38 -4.70 -6.89 10.54
C TYR A 38 -4.89 -7.18 9.05
N ALA A 39 -3.95 -7.93 8.48
CA ALA A 39 -3.92 -8.21 7.05
C ALA A 39 -5.23 -8.88 6.58
N PRO A 40 -5.61 -8.71 5.30
CA PRO A 40 -6.75 -9.42 4.74
C PRO A 40 -6.46 -10.92 4.53
N GLY A 41 -7.51 -11.74 4.48
CA GLY A 41 -7.45 -13.19 4.27
C GLY A 41 -7.63 -14.01 5.57
N GLN A 42 -7.79 -15.32 5.43
CA GLN A 42 -8.01 -16.27 6.55
C GLN A 42 -6.86 -16.22 7.56
N HIS A 43 -5.61 -16.22 7.08
CA HIS A 43 -4.41 -16.12 7.93
C HIS A 43 -4.03 -14.67 8.28
N GLY A 44 -4.92 -13.70 8.08
CA GLY A 44 -4.61 -12.28 8.22
C GLY A 44 -4.18 -11.84 9.63
N ARG A 45 -4.55 -12.63 10.66
CA ARG A 45 -4.15 -12.41 12.06
C ARG A 45 -2.79 -13.00 12.39
N TYR A 46 -2.33 -13.99 11.63
CA TYR A 46 -1.06 -14.65 11.88
C TYR A 46 0.09 -13.76 11.41
N ARG A 47 1.02 -13.44 12.31
CA ARG A 47 2.19 -12.60 12.02
C ARG A 47 3.44 -13.48 11.95
N ARG A 48 4.15 -13.42 10.82
CA ARG A 48 5.51 -13.98 10.67
C ARG A 48 6.52 -12.85 10.71
N ARG A 49 7.73 -13.13 11.20
CA ARG A 49 8.86 -12.21 11.09
C ARG A 49 9.12 -11.92 9.61
N ALA A 50 9.16 -10.65 9.24
CA ALA A 50 9.44 -10.25 7.87
C ALA A 50 10.93 -10.39 7.56
N THR A 51 11.26 -10.87 6.37
CA THR A 51 12.62 -10.82 5.83
C THR A 51 12.94 -9.39 5.37
N GLN A 52 14.23 -9.07 5.21
CA GLN A 52 14.67 -7.76 4.69
C GLN A 52 14.03 -7.45 3.33
N PHE A 53 14.00 -8.43 2.43
CA PHE A 53 13.31 -8.29 1.14
C PHE A 53 11.82 -7.99 1.31
N ALA A 54 11.13 -8.68 2.23
CA ALA A 54 9.71 -8.45 2.47
C ALA A 54 9.44 -7.03 2.98
N ILE A 55 10.32 -6.48 3.83
CA ILE A 55 10.23 -5.10 4.32
C ILE A 55 10.35 -4.12 3.16
N HIS A 56 11.42 -4.22 2.35
CA HIS A 56 11.62 -3.35 1.18
C HIS A 56 10.48 -3.47 0.17
N LEU A 57 9.99 -4.68 -0.08
CA LEU A 57 8.86 -4.91 -0.96
C LEU A 57 7.60 -4.19 -0.44
N ARG A 58 7.32 -4.24 0.86
CA ARG A 58 6.15 -3.57 1.45
C ARG A 58 6.25 -2.06 1.34
N GLU A 59 7.41 -1.48 1.64
CA GLU A 59 7.62 -0.03 1.46
C GLU A 59 7.41 0.40 0.00
N LYS A 60 7.96 -0.35 -0.96
CA LYS A 60 7.70 -0.10 -2.39
C LYS A 60 6.20 -0.16 -2.71
N GLN A 61 5.51 -1.21 -2.24
CA GLN A 61 4.07 -1.37 -2.49
C GLN A 61 3.25 -0.26 -1.84
N LYS A 62 3.63 0.20 -0.64
CA LYS A 62 3.00 1.32 0.07
C LYS A 62 3.09 2.60 -0.77
N ALA A 63 4.30 3.01 -1.17
CA ALA A 63 4.51 4.19 -1.99
C ALA A 63 3.71 4.12 -3.30
N LYS A 64 3.82 3.01 -4.04
CA LYS A 64 3.08 2.81 -5.29
C LYS A 64 1.56 2.97 -5.12
N ARG A 65 1.00 2.43 -4.04
CA ARG A 65 -0.45 2.45 -3.78
C ARG A 65 -0.96 3.81 -3.36
N ILE A 66 -0.18 4.58 -2.60
CA ILE A 66 -0.52 5.96 -2.22
C ILE A 66 -0.75 6.79 -3.49
N TYR A 67 0.18 6.73 -4.44
CA TYR A 67 0.08 7.49 -5.69
C TYR A 67 -0.78 6.80 -6.76
N GLY A 68 -1.26 5.58 -6.53
CA GLY A 68 -2.12 4.86 -7.47
C GLY A 68 -1.48 4.52 -8.82
N VAL A 69 -0.15 4.50 -8.91
CA VAL A 69 0.60 4.27 -10.15
C VAL A 69 0.84 2.79 -10.43
N ARG A 70 1.08 2.44 -11.70
CA ARG A 70 1.46 1.07 -12.10
C ARG A 70 2.91 0.79 -11.73
N GLU A 71 3.26 -0.49 -11.59
CA GLU A 71 4.62 -0.89 -11.22
C GLU A 71 5.67 -0.43 -12.24
N ALA A 72 5.39 -0.56 -13.54
CA ALA A 72 6.29 -0.10 -14.60
C ALA A 72 6.50 1.41 -14.58
N GLN A 73 5.43 2.18 -14.35
CA GLN A 73 5.49 3.64 -14.24
C GLN A 73 6.26 4.06 -12.97
N PHE A 74 6.00 3.41 -11.84
CA PHE A 74 6.73 3.64 -10.60
C PHE A 74 8.23 3.38 -10.77
N ARG A 75 8.60 2.24 -11.39
CA ARG A 75 10.00 1.92 -11.69
C ARG A 75 10.64 3.00 -12.56
N ARG A 76 9.95 3.46 -13.62
CA ARG A 76 10.44 4.55 -14.46
C ARG A 76 10.69 5.83 -13.66
N TYR A 77 9.80 6.21 -12.76
CA TYR A 77 10.00 7.39 -11.91
C TYR A 77 11.21 7.25 -10.98
N VAL A 78 11.40 6.09 -10.37
CA VAL A 78 12.56 5.83 -9.52
C VAL A 78 13.86 5.93 -10.32
N GLU A 79 13.91 5.35 -11.52
CA GLU A 79 15.10 5.41 -12.37
C GLU A 79 15.38 6.82 -12.89
N LEU A 80 14.35 7.58 -13.24
CA LEU A 80 14.49 9.00 -13.60
C LEU A 80 15.01 9.83 -12.41
N ALA A 81 14.47 9.61 -11.21
CA ALA A 81 14.90 10.30 -9.99
C ALA A 81 16.36 9.99 -9.63
N LYS A 82 16.80 8.73 -9.77
CA LYS A 82 18.20 8.33 -9.55
C LYS A 82 19.19 8.97 -10.53
N LYS A 83 18.77 9.18 -11.78
CA LYS A 83 19.61 9.78 -12.83
C LYS A 83 19.67 11.30 -12.74
N LYS A 84 18.64 11.92 -12.17
CA LYS A 84 18.62 13.38 -12.00
C LYS A 84 19.68 13.75 -10.96
N LYS A 85 20.65 14.57 -11.37
CA LYS A 85 21.58 15.19 -10.41
C LYS A 85 20.76 16.06 -9.44
N GLY A 86 21.00 15.84 -8.15
CA GLY A 86 20.62 16.78 -7.10
C GLY A 86 21.62 17.92 -7.08
#